data_AF-A0A538DN40-F1
#
_entry.id   AF-A0A538DN40-F1
#
_cell.length_a   1.000
_cell.length_b   1.000
_cell.length_c   1.000
_cell.angle_alpha   90.00
_cell.angle_beta   90.00
_cell.angle_gamma   90.00
#
_symmetry.space_group_name_H-M   'P 1'
#
loop_
_entity.id
_entity.type
_entity.pdbx_description
1 polymer ?
#
loop_
_entity_poly.entity_id
_entity_poly.type
_entity_poly.pdbx_seq_one_letter_code
_entity_poly.pdbx_strand_id
1 'polypeptide(L)'
;MHDERFSTVVGGLVFPEGLRWRRDRLWFTDVEGRRVYCCDTNGIVLVAFDTEQHPVGLGWDTTGALLISTLERRLLRYDRRSLDAGIDLGEHVPYNGNDLAVDSSGRAYYGSVGAPMDRPSEFAGAGSIVLVDSTGAARTVADGLSFPNGMV
;
A
#
# COMPACT_ATOMS: atom_id res chain seq x y z
N MET A 1 7.99 -17.88 28.83
CA MET A 1 7.21 -17.99 27.57
C MET A 1 5.85 -17.37 27.86
N HIS A 2 5.52 -16.25 27.23
CA HIS A 2 4.16 -15.73 27.28
C HIS A 2 3.29 -16.63 26.39
N ASP A 3 2.18 -17.12 26.94
CA ASP A 3 1.16 -17.87 26.20
C ASP A 3 0.43 -16.84 25.31
N GLU A 4 1.02 -16.51 24.17
CA GLU A 4 0.42 -15.60 23.20
C GLU A 4 -0.75 -16.31 22.52
N ARG A 5 -1.97 -15.92 22.91
CA ARG A 5 -3.20 -16.38 22.26
C ARG A 5 -3.54 -15.43 21.12
N PHE A 6 -3.55 -15.97 19.91
CA PHE A 6 -4.03 -15.28 18.72
C PHE A 6 -5.47 -15.69 18.43
N SER A 7 -6.28 -14.74 17.98
CA SER A 7 -7.62 -14.98 17.46
C SER A 7 -7.77 -14.30 16.10
N THR A 8 -8.43 -14.97 15.17
CA THR A 8 -8.77 -14.38 13.86
C THR A 8 -9.77 -13.24 14.05
N VAL A 9 -9.40 -12.04 13.59
CA VAL A 9 -10.27 -10.85 13.62
C VAL A 9 -11.13 -10.76 12.35
N VAL A 10 -10.52 -10.97 11.18
CA VAL A 10 -11.19 -11.07 9.88
C VAL A 10 -10.64 -12.28 9.13
N GLY A 11 -11.52 -13.08 8.54
CA GLY A 11 -11.15 -14.26 7.74
C GLY A 11 -11.70 -14.18 6.31
N GLY A 12 -11.36 -15.19 5.49
CA GLY A 12 -11.84 -15.27 4.10
C GLY A 12 -11.14 -14.30 3.13
N LEU A 13 -9.93 -13.86 3.48
CA LEU A 13 -9.09 -12.99 2.66
C LEU A 13 -8.16 -13.84 1.78
N VAL A 14 -7.76 -13.32 0.62
CA VAL A 14 -6.88 -14.05 -0.32
C VAL A 14 -5.41 -13.79 0.00
N PHE A 15 -4.98 -12.53 0.00
CA PHE A 15 -3.62 -12.14 0.36
C PHE A 15 -3.61 -10.75 1.03
N PRO A 16 -3.84 -10.68 2.36
CA PRO A 16 -3.95 -9.41 3.06
C PRO A 16 -2.61 -8.75 3.37
N GLU A 17 -2.50 -7.44 3.09
CA GLU A 17 -1.29 -6.63 3.30
C GLU A 17 -1.60 -5.21 3.82
N GLY A 18 -0.54 -4.41 4.04
CA GLY A 18 -0.66 -2.97 4.24
C GLY A 18 -1.41 -2.53 5.50
N LEU A 19 -1.41 -3.34 6.56
CA LEU A 19 -2.21 -3.07 7.75
C LEU A 19 -1.82 -1.73 8.40
N ARG A 20 -2.81 -0.85 8.64
CA ARG A 20 -2.64 0.42 9.36
C ARG A 20 -3.84 0.72 10.27
N TRP A 21 -3.56 1.22 11.46
CA TRP A 21 -4.59 1.72 12.37
C TRP A 21 -4.85 3.21 12.14
N ARG A 22 -6.13 3.60 12.16
CA ARG A 22 -6.53 5.01 12.22
C ARG A 22 -7.88 5.18 12.90
N ARG A 23 -7.89 5.87 14.04
CA ARG A 23 -9.12 6.16 14.83
C ARG A 23 -9.87 4.87 15.20
N ASP A 24 -9.19 3.96 15.89
CA ASP A 24 -9.74 2.67 16.37
C ASP A 24 -10.30 1.77 15.27
N ARG A 25 -9.81 1.95 14.06
CA ARG A 25 -10.16 1.16 12.90
C ARG A 25 -8.91 0.61 12.24
N LEU A 26 -8.95 -0.67 11.90
CA LEU A 26 -7.91 -1.34 11.16
C LEU A 26 -8.23 -1.26 9.67
N TRP A 27 -7.33 -0.70 8.89
CA TRP A 27 -7.38 -0.66 7.43
C TRP A 27 -6.34 -1.60 6.87
N PHE A 28 -6.69 -2.31 5.80
CA PHE A 28 -5.79 -3.23 5.11
C PHE A 28 -6.24 -3.47 3.68
N THR A 29 -5.33 -3.96 2.86
CA THR A 29 -5.58 -4.39 1.48
C THR A 29 -5.73 -5.90 1.44
N ASP A 30 -6.43 -6.41 0.43
CA ASP A 30 -6.36 -7.79 -0.03
C ASP A 30 -5.89 -7.74 -1.47
N VAL A 31 -4.62 -8.06 -1.68
CA VAL A 31 -3.89 -7.85 -2.94
C VAL A 31 -4.55 -8.64 -4.06
N GLU A 32 -4.66 -9.96 -3.88
CA GLU A 32 -5.26 -10.89 -4.85
C GLU A 32 -6.79 -10.84 -4.84
N GLY A 33 -7.40 -10.46 -3.71
CA GLY A 33 -8.83 -10.16 -3.63
C GLY A 33 -9.22 -8.83 -4.29
N ARG A 34 -8.23 -8.01 -4.71
CA ARG A 34 -8.38 -6.66 -5.29
C ARG A 34 -9.34 -5.77 -4.52
N ARG A 35 -9.13 -5.70 -3.20
CA ARG A 35 -10.06 -5.01 -2.31
C ARG A 35 -9.35 -4.28 -1.19
N VAL A 36 -9.96 -3.20 -0.72
CA VAL A 36 -9.55 -2.50 0.50
C VAL A 36 -10.62 -2.68 1.56
N TYR A 37 -10.20 -2.97 2.78
CA TYR A 37 -11.06 -3.20 3.92
C TYR A 37 -10.77 -2.22 5.05
N CYS A 38 -11.81 -1.97 5.85
CA CYS A 38 -11.71 -1.35 7.17
C CYS A 38 -12.61 -2.11 8.14
N CYS A 39 -12.09 -2.54 9.28
CA CYS A 39 -12.88 -3.11 10.36
C CYS A 39 -12.69 -2.37 11.68
N ASP A 40 -13.65 -2.55 12.60
CA ASP A 40 -13.50 -2.13 13.99
C ASP A 40 -12.63 -3.11 14.81
N THR A 41 -12.43 -2.82 16.09
CA THR A 41 -11.66 -3.66 17.01
C THR A 41 -12.28 -5.04 17.27
N ASN A 42 -13.54 -5.26 16.89
CA ASN A 42 -14.23 -6.54 17.01
C ASN A 42 -14.19 -7.34 15.69
N GLY A 43 -13.56 -6.81 14.64
CA GLY A 43 -13.51 -7.42 13.31
C GLY A 43 -14.76 -7.19 12.46
N ILE A 44 -15.67 -6.30 12.87
CA ILE A 44 -16.82 -5.93 12.04
C ILE A 44 -16.31 -5.07 10.89
N VAL A 45 -16.47 -5.55 9.65
CA VAL A 45 -16.12 -4.80 8.44
C VAL A 45 -17.07 -3.60 8.30
N LEU A 46 -16.50 -2.39 8.38
CA LEU A 46 -17.19 -1.12 8.27
C LEU A 46 -17.14 -0.53 6.86
N VAL A 47 -16.06 -0.81 6.13
CA VAL A 47 -15.87 -0.38 4.74
C VAL A 47 -15.22 -1.53 3.98
N ALA A 48 -15.71 -1.80 2.78
CA ALA A 48 -15.06 -2.66 1.82
C ALA A 48 -15.38 -2.18 0.41
N PHE A 49 -14.37 -1.98 -0.43
CA PHE A 49 -14.56 -1.58 -1.82
C PHE A 49 -13.49 -2.21 -2.71
N ASP A 50 -13.90 -2.49 -3.94
CA ASP A 50 -13.07 -3.18 -4.92
C ASP A 50 -12.17 -2.17 -5.65
N THR A 51 -11.03 -2.66 -6.10
CA THR A 51 -10.06 -1.93 -6.93
C THR A 51 -9.88 -2.69 -8.24
N GLU A 52 -9.62 -1.98 -9.34
CA GLU A 52 -9.29 -2.67 -10.59
C GLU A 52 -7.87 -3.26 -10.55
N GLN A 53 -6.96 -2.54 -9.88
CA GLN A 53 -5.56 -2.88 -9.59
C GLN A 53 -5.41 -3.77 -8.35
N HIS A 54 -4.22 -4.34 -8.13
CA HIS A 54 -3.89 -5.11 -6.92
C HIS A 54 -3.37 -4.16 -5.83
N PRO A 55 -4.14 -3.85 -4.77
CA PRO A 55 -3.75 -2.89 -3.75
C PRO A 55 -2.76 -3.54 -2.76
N VAL A 56 -1.70 -2.83 -2.36
CA VAL A 56 -0.61 -3.36 -1.53
C VAL A 56 -0.49 -2.59 -0.23
N GLY A 57 0.14 -1.41 -0.26
CA GLY A 57 0.28 -0.52 0.88
C GLY A 57 -0.81 0.54 0.93
N LEU A 58 -1.00 1.14 2.11
CA LEU A 58 -1.93 2.25 2.29
C LEU A 58 -1.45 3.29 3.32
N GLY A 59 -1.97 4.51 3.20
CA GLY A 59 -1.73 5.62 4.12
C GLY A 59 -2.75 6.74 3.90
N TRP A 60 -2.54 7.92 4.49
CA TRP A 60 -3.49 9.03 4.37
C TRP A 60 -2.81 10.35 4.07
N ASP A 61 -3.38 11.10 3.12
CA ASP A 61 -3.00 12.48 2.90
C ASP A 61 -3.50 13.40 4.04
N THR A 62 -3.10 14.67 4.00
CA THR A 62 -3.49 15.68 5.00
C THR A 62 -4.98 16.01 5.00
N THR A 63 -5.69 15.76 3.89
CA THR A 63 -7.16 15.88 3.81
C THR A 63 -7.87 14.69 4.45
N GLY A 64 -7.12 13.61 4.72
CA GLY A 64 -7.60 12.38 5.30
C GLY A 64 -8.15 11.38 4.28
N ALA A 65 -7.96 11.63 2.98
CA ALA A 65 -8.20 10.65 1.93
C ALA A 65 -7.19 9.52 2.04
N LEU A 66 -7.62 8.31 1.68
CA LEU A 66 -6.77 7.12 1.71
C LEU A 66 -5.93 7.10 0.42
N LEU A 67 -4.62 6.94 0.58
CA LEU A 67 -3.68 6.67 -0.50
C LEU A 67 -3.39 5.18 -0.52
N ILE A 68 -3.34 4.58 -1.71
CA ILE A 68 -3.17 3.14 -1.89
C ILE A 68 -2.11 2.90 -2.97
N SER A 69 -1.05 2.18 -2.65
CA SER A 69 -0.10 1.71 -3.66
C SER A 69 -0.61 0.42 -4.30
N THR A 70 -0.26 0.19 -5.57
CA THR A 70 -0.65 -1.03 -6.30
C THR A 70 0.52 -1.73 -6.97
N LEU A 71 0.40 -3.03 -7.26
CA LEU A 71 1.42 -3.75 -8.05
C LEU A 71 1.63 -3.12 -9.43
N GLU A 72 0.60 -2.50 -10.00
CA GLU A 72 0.57 -1.82 -11.30
C GLU A 72 1.23 -0.43 -11.31
N ARG A 73 2.01 -0.09 -10.27
CA ARG A 73 2.77 1.16 -10.20
C ARG A 73 1.87 2.40 -10.19
N ARG A 74 0.68 2.27 -9.61
CA ARG A 74 -0.26 3.37 -9.40
C ARG A 74 -0.31 3.77 -7.94
N LEU A 75 -0.43 5.06 -7.68
CA LEU A 75 -0.83 5.60 -6.37
C LEU A 75 -2.27 6.10 -6.48
N LEU A 76 -3.22 5.29 -6.01
CA LEU A 76 -4.64 5.61 -6.02
C LEU A 76 -5.00 6.51 -4.84
N ARG A 77 -6.11 7.25 -4.97
CA ARG A 77 -6.64 8.11 -3.90
C ARG A 77 -8.13 7.90 -3.73
N TYR A 78 -8.55 7.58 -2.51
CA TYR A 78 -9.96 7.39 -2.13
C TYR A 78 -10.41 8.45 -1.12
N ASP A 79 -11.35 9.31 -1.53
CA ASP A 79 -11.82 10.45 -0.75
C ASP A 79 -13.09 10.16 0.08
N ARG A 80 -13.43 8.87 0.26
CA ARG A 80 -14.66 8.34 0.88
C ARG A 80 -15.91 8.38 -0.01
N ARG A 81 -15.80 8.90 -1.24
CA ARG A 81 -16.90 8.91 -2.22
C ARG A 81 -16.51 8.18 -3.49
N SER A 82 -15.29 8.41 -3.96
CA SER A 82 -14.78 7.84 -5.20
C SER A 82 -13.31 7.44 -5.06
N LEU A 83 -12.93 6.41 -5.82
CA LEU A 83 -11.55 6.02 -6.04
C LEU A 83 -11.07 6.67 -7.34
N ASP A 84 -10.06 7.53 -7.23
CA ASP A 84 -9.40 8.15 -8.38
C ASP A 84 -8.51 7.13 -9.10
N ALA A 85 -8.35 7.28 -10.43
CA ALA A 85 -7.45 6.47 -11.25
C ALA A 85 -5.99 6.53 -10.80
N GLY A 86 -5.62 7.57 -10.04
CA GLY A 86 -4.34 7.70 -9.37
C GLY A 86 -3.21 8.17 -10.28
N ILE A 87 -2.04 8.32 -9.68
CA ILE A 87 -0.82 8.79 -10.36
C ILE A 87 -0.08 7.58 -10.93
N ASP A 88 0.33 7.66 -12.20
CA ASP A 88 1.26 6.69 -12.80
C ASP A 88 2.67 6.93 -12.28
N LEU A 89 3.28 5.90 -11.69
CA LEU A 89 4.67 5.95 -11.22
C LEU A 89 5.59 5.07 -12.07
N GLY A 90 5.12 4.60 -13.24
CA GLY A 90 5.83 3.67 -14.10
C GLY A 90 7.24 4.10 -14.52
N GLU A 91 7.48 5.41 -14.66
CA GLU A 91 8.81 5.96 -14.98
C GLU A 91 9.81 5.88 -13.81
N HIS A 92 9.31 5.82 -12.57
CA HIS A 92 10.13 5.82 -11.35
C HIS A 92 10.22 4.46 -10.67
N VAL A 93 9.23 3.60 -10.93
CA VAL A 93 9.04 2.30 -10.28
C VAL A 93 9.37 1.19 -11.28
N PRO A 94 10.52 0.54 -11.13
CA PRO A 94 10.86 -0.62 -11.94
C PRO A 94 10.00 -1.82 -11.52
N TYR A 95 9.56 -2.58 -12.52
CA TYR A 95 8.73 -3.77 -12.37
C TYR A 95 7.37 -3.49 -11.70
N ASN A 96 7.21 -3.83 -10.43
CA ASN A 96 5.96 -3.70 -9.69
C ASN A 96 6.11 -2.74 -8.50
N GLY A 97 5.00 -2.08 -8.18
CA GLY A 97 4.87 -1.35 -6.93
C GLY A 97 4.78 -2.27 -5.73
N ASN A 98 4.97 -1.71 -4.55
CA ASN A 98 5.03 -2.45 -3.29
C ASN A 98 4.44 -1.59 -2.15
N ASP A 99 5.12 -1.53 -1.02
CA ASP A 99 4.63 -0.91 0.20
C ASP A 99 4.51 0.63 0.11
N LEU A 100 3.77 1.21 1.05
CA LEU A 100 3.52 2.64 1.14
C LEU A 100 3.69 3.14 2.57
N ALA A 101 4.48 4.19 2.72
CA ALA A 101 4.49 5.04 3.91
C ALA A 101 4.03 6.45 3.54
N VAL A 102 3.29 7.10 4.43
CA VAL A 102 2.87 8.49 4.24
C VAL A 102 3.25 9.28 5.47
N ASP A 103 4.01 10.36 5.27
CA ASP A 103 4.46 11.18 6.39
C ASP A 103 3.36 12.14 6.90
N SER A 104 3.67 12.84 7.99
CA SER A 104 2.75 13.80 8.63
C SER A 104 2.40 15.01 7.76
N SER A 105 3.17 15.27 6.70
CA SER A 105 2.88 16.31 5.71
C SER A 105 2.05 15.78 4.53
N GLY A 106 1.65 14.50 4.57
CA GLY A 106 0.88 13.85 3.52
C GLY A 106 1.68 13.44 2.30
N ARG A 107 3.02 13.43 2.37
CA ARG A 107 3.86 12.99 1.25
C ARG A 107 3.95 11.46 1.26
N ALA A 108 3.73 10.85 0.12
CA ALA A 108 3.75 9.41 -0.05
C ALA A 108 5.13 8.92 -0.46
N TYR A 109 5.67 7.97 0.28
CA TYR A 109 6.89 7.23 -0.02
C TYR A 109 6.48 5.85 -0.52
N TYR A 110 6.59 5.67 -1.82
CA TYR A 110 6.13 4.53 -2.57
C TYR A 110 7.29 3.58 -2.87
N GLY A 111 7.23 2.36 -2.34
CA GLY A 111 8.23 1.33 -2.59
C GLY A 111 7.96 0.52 -3.86
N SER A 112 9.00 -0.08 -4.40
CA SER A 112 8.94 -1.05 -5.50
C SER A 112 9.28 -2.46 -5.01
N VAL A 113 8.98 -3.47 -5.83
CA VAL A 113 9.48 -4.84 -5.61
C VAL A 113 10.95 -4.94 -6.00
N GLY A 114 11.36 -4.26 -7.07
CA GLY A 114 12.76 -4.28 -7.53
C GLY A 114 13.20 -5.56 -8.24
N ALA A 115 12.26 -6.40 -8.70
CA ALA A 115 12.48 -7.47 -9.68
C ALA A 115 11.14 -7.87 -10.33
N PRO A 116 11.13 -8.64 -11.43
CA PRO A 116 9.94 -9.31 -11.91
C PRO A 116 9.40 -10.29 -10.85
N MET A 117 8.08 -10.31 -10.65
CA MET A 117 7.45 -11.23 -9.68
C MET A 117 7.68 -12.72 -10.01
N ASP A 118 7.92 -13.07 -11.27
CA ASP A 118 8.23 -14.44 -11.72
C ASP A 118 9.73 -14.80 -11.61
N ARG A 119 10.61 -13.82 -11.33
CA ARG A 119 12.05 -13.99 -11.19
C ARG A 119 12.59 -13.18 -10.00
N PRO A 120 12.16 -13.49 -8.76
CA PRO A 120 12.56 -12.73 -7.59
C PRO A 120 14.08 -12.73 -7.38
N SER A 121 14.82 -13.77 -7.77
CA SER A 121 16.29 -13.80 -7.58
C SER A 121 17.09 -12.68 -8.29
N GLU A 122 16.47 -11.83 -9.11
CA GLU A 122 17.10 -10.74 -9.85
C GLU A 122 17.19 -9.39 -9.08
N PHE A 123 16.86 -9.36 -7.77
CA PHE A 123 16.81 -8.16 -6.89
C PHE A 123 18.14 -7.38 -6.68
N ALA A 124 19.14 -7.45 -7.57
CA ALA A 124 20.47 -6.87 -7.37
C ALA A 124 20.50 -5.32 -7.48
N GLY A 125 19.63 -4.63 -6.72
CA GLY A 125 19.56 -3.19 -6.60
C GLY A 125 18.62 -2.50 -7.58
N ALA A 126 17.73 -3.23 -8.24
CA ALA A 126 16.79 -2.59 -9.16
C ALA A 126 15.66 -1.84 -8.45
N GLY A 127 15.43 -2.02 -7.15
CA GLY A 127 14.34 -1.36 -6.43
C GLY A 127 14.59 0.13 -6.17
N SER A 128 13.51 0.90 -6.20
CA SER A 128 13.43 2.32 -5.84
C SER A 128 12.40 2.60 -4.74
N ILE A 129 12.57 3.76 -4.09
CA ILE A 129 11.53 4.46 -3.32
C ILE A 129 11.27 5.80 -4.03
N VAL A 130 9.99 6.09 -4.26
CA VAL A 130 9.52 7.30 -4.95
C VAL A 130 8.76 8.17 -3.95
N LEU A 131 9.13 9.44 -3.86
CA LEU A 131 8.34 10.43 -3.13
C LEU A 131 7.32 11.06 -4.08
N VAL A 132 6.06 11.06 -3.67
CA VAL A 132 4.99 11.83 -4.28
C VAL A 132 4.57 12.92 -3.29
N ASP A 133 4.67 14.19 -3.70
CA ASP A 133 4.29 15.31 -2.84
C ASP A 133 2.79 15.65 -2.93
N SER A 134 2.36 16.66 -2.15
CA SER A 134 0.96 17.08 -2.09
C SER A 134 0.41 17.68 -3.39
N THR A 135 1.28 18.01 -4.35
CA THR A 135 0.88 18.47 -5.69
C THR A 135 0.74 17.31 -6.68
N GLY A 136 1.17 16.11 -6.29
CA GLY A 136 1.23 14.93 -7.14
C GLY A 136 2.54 14.78 -7.91
N ALA A 137 3.54 15.63 -7.67
CA ALA A 137 4.84 15.51 -8.32
C ALA A 137 5.61 14.33 -7.73
N ALA A 138 6.13 13.47 -8.61
CA ALA A 138 6.87 12.27 -8.26
C ALA A 138 8.37 12.43 -8.51
N ARG A 139 9.20 11.87 -7.62
CA ARG A 139 10.65 11.75 -7.82
C ARG A 139 11.23 10.56 -7.07
N THR A 140 12.22 9.90 -7.66
CA THR A 140 13.00 8.86 -6.97
C THR A 140 13.83 9.49 -5.84
N VAL A 141 13.77 8.91 -4.64
CA VAL A 141 14.49 9.39 -3.45
C VAL A 141 15.48 8.38 -2.88
N ALA A 142 15.34 7.13 -3.29
CA ALA A 142 16.33 6.08 -3.11
C ALA A 142 16.21 5.09 -4.27
N ASP A 143 17.35 4.56 -4.71
CA ASP A 143 17.49 3.50 -5.71
C ASP A 143 18.55 2.51 -5.23
N GLY A 144 18.83 1.45 -6.00
CA GLY A 144 19.82 0.46 -5.60
C GLY A 144 19.30 -0.53 -4.54
N LEU A 145 18.00 -0.58 -4.28
CA LEU A 145 17.42 -1.35 -3.19
C LEU A 145 17.06 -2.78 -3.61
N SER A 146 17.38 -3.75 -2.77
CA SER A 146 16.91 -5.13 -2.90
C SER A 146 15.60 -5.28 -2.11
N PHE A 147 14.47 -5.11 -2.80
CA PHE A 147 13.11 -5.33 -2.26
C PHE A 147 12.71 -4.41 -1.09
N PRO A 148 12.51 -3.09 -1.31
CA PRO A 148 11.99 -2.21 -0.27
C PRO A 148 10.53 -2.53 0.08
N ASN A 149 10.31 -3.25 1.19
CA ASN A 149 9.02 -3.64 1.76
C ASN A 149 9.04 -3.43 3.29
N GLY A 150 7.87 -3.26 3.93
CA GLY A 150 7.74 -3.11 5.38
C GLY A 150 8.01 -1.68 5.86
N MET A 151 7.67 -0.68 5.05
CA MET A 151 7.88 0.73 5.35
C MET A 151 6.86 1.20 6.40
N VAL A 152 7.31 1.93 7.43
CA VAL A 152 6.49 2.41 8.56
C VAL A 152 6.79 3.86 8.93
#